data_AF-A0A0K1EFY5-F1
#
_entry.id   AF-A0A0K1EFY5-F1
#
_cell.length_a   1.000
_cell.length_b   1.000
_cell.length_c   1.000
_cell.angle_alpha   90.00
_cell.angle_beta   90.00
_cell.angle_gamma   90.00
#
_symmetry.space_group_name_H-M   'P 1'
#
loop_
_entity.id
_entity.type
_entity.pdbx_description
1 polymer ?
#
loop_
_entity_poly.entity_id
_entity_poly.type
_entity_poly.pdbx_seq_one_letter_code
_entity_poly.pdbx_strand_id
1 'polypeptide(L)'
;MVVPSTTASPVTAAKQFACGAKGQKSCPMQGWMKSVLGPATSSGDPEKLAKALAYVATKPPPGMGEWVTISNDGVAKAKAGDIEGAKTSCKKCHDLYKDTYKRTLRDSPW
;
A
#
# COMPACT_ATOMS: atom_id res chain seq x y z
N MET A 1 -8.78 50.79 5.24
CA MET A 1 -8.28 49.53 5.85
C MET A 1 -9.21 48.41 5.38
N VAL A 2 -8.76 47.55 4.47
CA VAL A 2 -9.53 46.40 3.99
C VAL A 2 -8.75 45.14 4.39
N VAL A 3 -9.33 44.35 5.28
CA VAL A 3 -8.81 43.06 5.72
C VAL A 3 -8.97 42.02 4.61
N PRO A 4 -7.95 41.21 4.26
CA PRO A 4 -8.16 40.05 3.43
C PRO A 4 -8.57 38.86 4.31
N SER A 5 -9.80 38.38 4.15
CA SER A 5 -10.26 37.12 4.71
C SER A 5 -9.73 35.97 3.85
N THR A 6 -8.76 35.22 4.37
CA THR A 6 -8.30 33.96 3.80
C THR A 6 -9.42 32.93 3.89
N THR A 7 -10.04 32.58 2.76
CA THR A 7 -10.89 31.40 2.62
C THR A 7 -10.01 30.15 2.64
N ALA A 8 -9.97 29.46 3.78
CA ALA A 8 -9.37 28.14 3.88
C ALA A 8 -10.23 27.14 3.09
N SER A 9 -9.62 26.45 2.12
CA SER A 9 -10.22 25.32 1.40
C SER A 9 -10.70 24.23 2.37
N PRO A 10 -11.82 23.55 2.11
CA PRO A 10 -12.26 22.44 2.94
C PRO A 10 -11.25 21.29 2.77
N VAL A 11 -10.38 21.12 3.76
CA VAL A 11 -9.65 19.87 3.90
C VAL A 11 -10.69 18.83 4.24
N THR A 12 -11.09 18.01 3.26
CA THR A 12 -11.94 16.84 3.51
C THR A 12 -11.36 16.09 4.71
N ALA A 13 -12.05 16.16 5.85
CA ALA A 13 -11.59 15.54 7.08
C ALA A 13 -11.30 14.07 6.78
N ALA A 14 -10.06 13.65 7.04
CA ALA A 14 -9.66 12.28 6.81
C ALA A 14 -10.63 11.37 7.57
N LYS A 15 -11.18 10.36 6.87
CA LYS A 15 -12.08 9.38 7.48
C LYS A 15 -11.38 8.80 8.71
N GLN A 16 -12.06 8.85 9.86
CA GLN A 16 -11.55 8.26 11.10
C GLN A 16 -11.70 6.75 11.00
N PHE A 17 -10.62 6.01 11.25
CA PHE A 17 -10.62 4.55 11.22
C PHE A 17 -10.35 4.00 12.62
N ALA A 18 -11.06 2.95 13.01
CA ALA A 18 -10.86 2.25 14.29
C ALA A 18 -9.64 1.29 14.27
N CYS A 19 -8.78 1.38 13.25
CA CYS A 19 -7.63 0.52 13.08
C CYS A 19 -6.42 1.24 12.43
N GLY A 20 -5.26 0.64 12.66
CA GLY A 20 -4.01 0.92 11.95
C GLY A 20 -3.24 2.17 12.36
N ALA A 21 -3.73 2.94 13.32
CA ALA A 21 -2.91 3.89 14.08
C ALA A 21 -2.07 3.16 15.16
N LYS A 22 -1.11 3.87 15.76
CA LYS A 22 -0.32 3.36 16.88
C LYS A 22 -1.25 3.06 18.07
N GLY A 23 -1.11 1.88 18.67
CA GLY A 23 -1.97 1.43 19.77
C GLY A 23 -3.32 0.84 19.34
N GLN A 24 -3.68 0.91 18.05
CA GLN A 24 -4.85 0.23 17.50
C GLN A 24 -4.47 -1.11 16.88
N LYS A 25 -5.45 -2.02 16.75
CA LYS A 25 -5.30 -3.23 15.94
C LYS A 25 -4.89 -2.86 14.51
N SER A 26 -4.08 -3.70 13.87
CA SER A 26 -3.75 -3.49 12.45
C SER A 26 -5.02 -3.58 11.62
N CYS A 27 -5.15 -2.71 10.62
CA CYS A 27 -6.21 -2.86 9.62
C CYS A 27 -5.95 -4.08 8.73
N PRO A 28 -6.96 -4.61 8.01
CA PRO A 28 -6.83 -5.89 7.29
C PRO A 28 -5.58 -5.97 6.40
N MET A 29 -5.45 -5.05 5.43
CA MET A 29 -4.27 -5.03 4.55
C MET A 29 -2.98 -4.76 5.31
N GLN A 30 -2.98 -3.82 6.26
CA GLN A 30 -1.79 -3.49 7.06
C GLN A 30 -1.29 -4.71 7.85
N GLY A 31 -2.20 -5.49 8.43
CA GLY A 31 -1.90 -6.72 9.15
C GLY A 31 -1.28 -7.75 8.23
N TRP A 32 -1.93 -8.02 7.09
CA TRP A 32 -1.41 -8.94 6.08
C TRP A 32 -0.04 -8.52 5.54
N MET A 33 0.16 -7.23 5.23
CA MET A 33 1.44 -6.71 4.74
C MET A 33 2.56 -6.95 5.75
N LYS A 34 2.27 -6.79 7.05
CA LYS A 34 3.25 -7.01 8.13
C LYS A 34 3.53 -8.48 8.40
N SER A 35 2.53 -9.36 8.31
CA SER A 35 2.68 -10.78 8.64
C SER A 35 3.12 -11.65 7.46
N VAL A 36 2.85 -11.22 6.22
CA VAL A 36 3.15 -12.00 5.00
C VAL A 36 4.19 -11.30 4.14
N LEU A 37 3.89 -10.10 3.65
CA LEU A 37 4.76 -9.43 2.66
C LEU A 37 6.09 -8.96 3.27
N GLY A 38 6.08 -8.47 4.52
CA GLY A 38 7.27 -8.06 5.25
C GLY A 38 8.27 -9.21 5.38
N PRO A 39 7.88 -10.36 5.98
CA PRO A 39 8.72 -11.54 6.06
C PRO A 39 9.16 -12.08 4.69
N ALA A 40 8.28 -12.10 3.68
CA ALA A 40 8.65 -12.52 2.34
C ALA A 40 9.78 -11.63 1.76
N THR A 41 9.71 -10.33 2.00
CA THR A 41 10.73 -9.37 1.57
C THR A 41 12.04 -9.51 2.35
N SER A 42 11.98 -9.70 3.68
CA SER A 42 13.17 -9.77 4.54
C SER A 42 13.84 -11.15 4.55
N SER A 43 13.12 -12.20 4.16
CA SER A 43 13.66 -13.57 4.13
C SER A 43 14.67 -13.82 3.01
N GLY A 44 14.78 -12.93 2.04
CA GLY A 44 15.63 -13.13 0.86
C GLY A 44 15.12 -14.25 -0.06
N ASP A 45 13.87 -14.68 0.08
CA ASP A 45 13.27 -15.77 -0.69
C ASP A 45 12.47 -15.20 -1.89
N PRO A 46 13.03 -15.26 -3.12
CA PRO A 46 12.39 -14.70 -4.31
C PRO A 46 11.05 -15.36 -4.64
N GLU A 47 10.89 -16.66 -4.35
CA GLU A 47 9.64 -17.36 -4.60
C GLU A 47 8.53 -16.94 -3.64
N LYS A 48 8.85 -16.81 -2.35
CA LYS A 48 7.90 -16.29 -1.35
C LYS A 48 7.50 -14.86 -1.68
N LEU A 49 8.45 -14.02 -2.08
CA LEU A 49 8.16 -12.64 -2.48
C LEU A 49 7.26 -12.59 -3.72
N ALA A 50 7.55 -13.40 -4.75
CA ALA A 50 6.73 -13.50 -5.94
C ALA A 50 5.30 -13.97 -5.63
N LYS A 51 5.14 -14.99 -4.77
CA LYS A 51 3.81 -15.49 -4.34
C LYS A 51 3.03 -14.42 -3.58
N ALA A 52 3.70 -13.69 -2.68
CA ALA A 52 3.06 -12.61 -1.93
C ALA A 52 2.64 -11.45 -2.85
N LEU A 53 3.49 -11.02 -3.78
CA LEU A 53 3.15 -9.96 -4.74
C LEU A 53 2.05 -10.38 -5.72
N ALA A 54 2.02 -11.65 -6.13
CA ALA A 54 0.93 -12.19 -6.95
C ALA A 54 -0.41 -12.14 -6.20
N TYR A 55 -0.42 -12.41 -4.89
CA TYR A 55 -1.62 -12.23 -4.07
C TYR A 55 -2.07 -10.76 -4.04
N VAL A 56 -1.14 -9.81 -3.86
CA VAL A 56 -1.45 -8.37 -3.93
C VAL A 56 -2.10 -8.00 -5.26
N ALA A 57 -1.62 -8.54 -6.38
CA ALA A 57 -2.17 -8.29 -7.71
C ALA A 57 -3.64 -8.73 -7.86
N THR A 58 -4.13 -9.67 -7.04
CA THR A 58 -5.53 -10.12 -7.05
C THR A 58 -6.50 -9.18 -6.34
N LYS A 59 -5.99 -8.15 -5.65
CA LYS A 59 -6.79 -7.27 -4.78
C LYS A 59 -6.67 -5.79 -5.15
N PRO A 60 -6.98 -5.40 -6.40
CA PRO A 60 -6.91 -4.00 -6.80
C PRO A 60 -7.96 -3.17 -6.04
N PRO A 61 -7.55 -2.15 -5.27
CA PRO A 61 -8.49 -1.23 -4.66
C PRO A 61 -9.12 -0.32 -5.73
N PRO A 62 -10.38 0.11 -5.55
CA PRO A 62 -11.03 1.04 -6.48
C PRO A 62 -10.22 2.33 -6.66
N GLY A 63 -10.02 2.75 -7.91
CA GLY A 63 -9.31 3.99 -8.24
C GLY A 63 -7.77 3.90 -8.22
N MET A 64 -7.18 2.70 -8.11
CA MET A 64 -5.72 2.49 -8.13
C MET A 64 -5.29 1.70 -9.37
N GLY A 65 -5.36 2.34 -10.55
CA GLY A 65 -5.21 1.67 -11.85
C GLY A 65 -3.90 0.92 -12.08
N GLU A 66 -2.78 1.40 -11.52
CA GLU A 66 -1.46 0.76 -11.68
C GLU A 66 -1.22 -0.38 -10.67
N TRP A 67 -2.18 -0.68 -9.79
CA TRP A 67 -2.01 -1.65 -8.71
C TRP A 67 -1.55 -3.02 -9.23
N VAL A 68 -2.26 -3.55 -10.22
CA VAL A 68 -2.00 -4.88 -10.79
C VAL A 68 -0.67 -4.87 -11.55
N THR A 69 -0.44 -3.84 -12.36
CA THR A 69 0.80 -3.67 -13.14
C THR A 69 2.03 -3.65 -12.24
N ILE A 70 2.06 -2.77 -11.22
CA ILE A 70 3.20 -2.64 -10.31
C ILE A 70 3.43 -3.93 -9.52
N SER A 71 2.34 -4.59 -9.09
CA SER A 71 2.44 -5.87 -8.38
C SER A 71 3.05 -6.94 -9.28
N ASN A 72 2.59 -7.05 -10.54
CA ASN A 72 3.10 -8.00 -11.52
C ASN A 72 4.55 -7.70 -11.94
N ASP A 73 4.95 -6.43 -12.04
CA ASP A 73 6.35 -6.06 -12.25
C ASP A 73 7.23 -6.59 -11.11
N GLY A 74 6.76 -6.43 -9.86
CA GLY A 74 7.44 -6.99 -8.69
C GLY A 74 7.50 -8.52 -8.71
N VAL A 75 6.43 -9.20 -9.14
CA VAL A 75 6.41 -10.66 -9.34
C VAL A 75 7.47 -11.08 -10.36
N ALA A 76 7.53 -10.39 -11.51
CA ALA A 76 8.49 -10.71 -12.57
C ALA A 76 9.93 -10.54 -12.08
N LYS A 77 10.24 -9.44 -11.37
CA LYS A 77 11.56 -9.21 -10.77
C LYS A 77 11.91 -10.27 -9.73
N ALA A 78 10.99 -10.58 -8.81
CA ALA A 78 11.19 -11.60 -7.81
C ALA A 78 11.45 -12.97 -8.45
N LYS A 79 10.67 -13.38 -9.46
CA LYS A 79 10.89 -14.64 -10.20
C LYS A 79 12.24 -14.69 -10.93
N ALA A 80 12.78 -13.54 -11.33
CA ALA A 80 14.12 -13.43 -11.92
C ALA A 80 15.25 -13.43 -10.88
N GLY A 81 14.94 -13.56 -9.58
CA GLY A 81 15.92 -13.43 -8.50
C GLY A 81 16.29 -11.98 -8.16
N ASP A 82 15.69 -11.00 -8.83
CA ASP A 82 15.91 -9.56 -8.64
C ASP A 82 15.06 -9.03 -7.47
N ILE A 83 15.50 -9.34 -6.24
CA ILE A 83 14.80 -8.91 -5.01
C ILE A 83 14.81 -7.38 -4.87
N GLU A 84 15.90 -6.71 -5.23
CA GLU A 84 15.99 -5.24 -5.17
C GLU A 84 15.06 -4.58 -6.20
N GLY A 85 14.94 -5.16 -7.40
CA GLY A 85 13.93 -4.77 -8.38
C GLY A 85 12.51 -4.97 -7.87
N ALA A 86 12.23 -6.09 -7.18
CA ALA A 86 10.93 -6.30 -6.55
C ALA A 86 10.64 -5.27 -5.45
N LYS A 87 11.64 -4.89 -4.64
CA LYS A 87 11.53 -3.81 -3.64
C LYS A 87 11.28 -2.44 -4.28
N THR A 88 11.79 -2.21 -5.47
CA THR A 88 11.49 -1.00 -6.25
C THR A 88 9.99 -0.92 -6.58
N SER A 89 9.37 -2.04 -6.95
CA SER A 89 7.90 -2.12 -7.14
C SER A 89 7.14 -1.84 -5.84
N CYS A 90 7.62 -2.36 -4.70
CA CYS A 90 7.04 -2.04 -3.39
C CYS A 90 7.07 -0.53 -3.11
N LYS A 91 8.19 0.13 -3.42
CA LYS A 91 8.33 1.59 -3.26
C LYS A 91 7.36 2.32 -4.18
N LYS A 92 7.31 1.97 -5.47
CA LYS A 92 6.40 2.60 -6.46
C LYS A 92 4.94 2.48 -6.03
N CYS A 93 4.50 1.30 -5.61
CA CYS A 93 3.14 1.09 -5.10
C CYS A 93 2.86 1.96 -3.86
N HIS A 94 3.81 2.04 -2.92
CA HIS A 94 3.63 2.85 -1.72
C HIS A 94 3.62 4.35 -2.00
N ASP A 95 4.50 4.84 -2.87
CA ASP A 95 4.57 6.25 -3.24
C ASP A 95 3.27 6.71 -3.91
N LEU A 96 2.69 5.88 -4.79
CA LEU A 96 1.46 6.20 -5.50
C LEU A 96 0.21 6.09 -4.62
N TYR A 97 0.13 5.06 -3.78
CA TYR A 97 -1.16 4.64 -3.22
C TYR A 97 -1.25 4.60 -1.71
N LYS A 98 -0.13 4.52 -0.97
CA LYS A 98 -0.16 4.27 0.49
C LYS A 98 -0.97 5.32 1.23
N ASP A 99 -0.77 6.60 0.93
CA ASP A 99 -1.44 7.67 1.66
C ASP A 99 -2.90 7.83 1.27
N THR A 100 -3.22 7.69 -0.02
CA THR A 100 -4.62 7.65 -0.47
C THR A 100 -5.35 6.46 0.15
N TYR A 101 -4.80 5.25 0.08
CA TYR A 101 -5.37 4.06 0.71
C TYR A 101 -5.60 4.27 2.21
N LYS A 102 -4.60 4.80 2.93
CA LYS A 102 -4.69 5.08 4.37
C LYS A 102 -5.76 6.10 4.73
N ARG A 103 -6.15 6.98 3.80
CA ARG A 103 -7.15 8.04 3.99
C ARG A 103 -8.56 7.59 3.62
N THR A 104 -8.70 6.71 2.62
CA THR A 104 -10.01 6.40 2.03
C THR A 104 -10.46 4.95 2.23
N LEU A 105 -9.52 4.00 2.32
CA LEU A 105 -9.80 2.57 2.22
C LEU A 105 -9.17 1.74 3.35
N ARG A 106 -8.70 2.37 4.43
CA ARG A 106 -7.84 1.70 5.41
C ARG A 106 -8.49 0.49 6.08
N ASP A 107 -9.80 0.56 6.36
CA ASP A 107 -10.60 -0.51 6.97
C ASP A 107 -11.21 -1.49 5.96
N SER A 108 -10.89 -1.34 4.67
CA SER A 108 -11.44 -2.22 3.63
C SER A 108 -11.08 -3.69 3.89
N PRO A 109 -11.96 -4.62 3.54
CA PRO A 109 -11.66 -6.04 3.58
C PRO A 109 -10.40 -6.37 2.77
N TRP A 110 -9.58 -7.27 3.30
CA TRP A 110 -8.35 -7.74 2.67
C TRP A 110 -8.27 -9.24 2.69
#